data_AF-A0A7V8XIP2-F1
#
_entry.id   AF-A0A7V8XIP2-F1
#
_cell.length_a   1.000
_cell.length_b   1.000
_cell.length_c   1.000
_cell.angle_alpha   90.00
_cell.angle_beta   90.00
_cell.angle_gamma   90.00
#
_symmetry.space_group_name_H-M   'P 1'
#
loop_
_entity.id
_entity.type
_entity.pdbx_description
1 polymer ?
#
loop_
_entity_poly.entity_id
_entity_poly.type
_entity_poly.pdbx_seq_one_letter_code
_entity_poly.pdbx_strand_id
1 'polypeptide(L)'
;MSIRPSARFAWAVAAVLAVVAALVALFSIVRGDFSETDGRIIATLALVLFTGGASFAGLTVVERGQRVGWALVAGATLGFLLVLPAIWGTFEESGDSDWELAWAALATLLAGLLWATAWLMARGAAGDRLALAAGVLSALAALLTDVAVWTDDRYDGWGKALAAVWILAVLAYVLTPLVSRLTSSSHTTGRIVATLDDVELVVTTDGGLEPNLAPGERLLLRRRG
;
A
#
# COMPACT_ATOMS: atom_id res chain seq x y z
N MET A 1 5.89 -29.48 -3.53
CA MET A 1 6.87 -28.79 -2.66
C MET A 1 6.74 -27.30 -2.94
N SER A 2 5.99 -26.57 -2.11
CA SER A 2 5.71 -25.14 -2.31
C SER A 2 6.85 -24.33 -1.70
N ILE A 3 7.67 -23.72 -2.54
CA ILE A 3 8.70 -22.77 -2.09
C ILE A 3 7.96 -21.46 -1.79
N ARG A 4 7.65 -21.22 -0.51
CA ARG A 4 7.21 -19.89 -0.08
C ARG A 4 8.46 -19.00 -0.04
N PRO A 5 8.62 -18.00 -0.93
CA PRO A 5 9.73 -17.07 -0.80
C PRO A 5 9.63 -16.41 0.57
N SER A 6 10.71 -16.48 1.35
CA SER A 6 10.73 -15.86 2.68
C SER A 6 10.45 -14.36 2.52
N ALA A 7 9.65 -13.77 3.40
CA ALA A 7 9.29 -12.34 3.33
C ALA A 7 10.54 -11.44 3.17
N ARG A 8 11.68 -11.85 3.74
CA ARG A 8 12.98 -11.17 3.62
C ARG A 8 13.48 -11.08 2.17
N PHE A 9 13.24 -12.10 1.35
CA PHE A 9 13.60 -12.09 -0.07
C PHE A 9 12.75 -11.09 -0.86
N ALA A 10 11.43 -11.05 -0.61
CA ALA A 10 10.54 -10.06 -1.23
C ALA A 10 10.93 -8.62 -0.84
N TRP A 11 11.26 -8.39 0.43
CA TRP A 11 11.77 -7.08 0.90
C TRP A 11 13.13 -6.72 0.29
N ALA A 12 14.02 -7.70 0.11
CA ALA A 12 15.31 -7.47 -0.55
C ALA A 12 15.13 -7.10 -2.03
N VAL A 13 14.25 -7.80 -2.76
CA VAL A 13 13.94 -7.48 -4.16
C VAL A 13 13.32 -6.09 -4.28
N ALA A 14 12.36 -5.74 -3.41
CA ALA A 14 11.75 -4.41 -3.38
C ALA A 14 12.78 -3.30 -3.09
N ALA A 15 13.68 -3.52 -2.13
CA ALA A 15 14.76 -2.58 -1.82
C ALA A 15 15.72 -2.38 -3.00
N VAL A 16 16.10 -3.46 -3.70
CA VAL A 16 16.94 -3.39 -4.90
C VAL A 16 16.25 -2.61 -6.02
N LEU A 17 14.96 -2.88 -6.28
CA LEU A 17 14.19 -2.14 -7.28
C LEU A 17 14.08 -0.65 -6.95
N ALA A 18 13.86 -0.30 -5.67
CA ALA A 18 13.82 1.08 -5.23
C ALA A 18 15.17 1.79 -5.40
N VAL A 19 16.28 1.12 -5.09
CA VAL A 19 17.64 1.64 -5.30
C VAL A 19 17.92 1.85 -6.79
N VAL A 20 17.56 0.89 -7.65
CA VAL A 20 17.72 1.02 -9.10
C VAL A 20 16.90 2.21 -9.63
N ALA A 21 15.64 2.35 -9.22
CA ALA A 21 14.80 3.47 -9.61
C ALA A 21 15.38 4.82 -9.16
N ALA A 22 15.87 4.91 -7.91
CA ALA A 22 16.52 6.10 -7.39
C ALA A 22 17.80 6.44 -8.17
N LEU A 23 18.64 5.44 -8.50
CA LEU A 23 19.86 5.65 -9.29
C LEU A 23 19.55 6.13 -10.71
N VAL A 24 18.51 5.58 -11.35
CA VAL A 24 18.06 6.04 -12.67
C VAL A 24 17.59 7.49 -12.61
N ALA A 25 16.77 7.86 -11.62
CA ALA A 25 16.30 9.24 -11.44
C ALA A 25 17.48 10.21 -11.20
N LEU A 26 18.44 9.82 -10.37
CA LEU A 26 19.61 10.64 -10.01
C LEU A 26 20.57 10.79 -11.19
N PHE A 27 20.81 9.71 -11.95
CA PHE A 27 21.59 9.75 -13.19
C PHE A 27 20.95 10.67 -14.23
N SER A 28 19.62 10.68 -14.30
CA SER A 28 18.90 11.54 -15.24
C SER A 28 18.97 13.02 -14.90
N ILE A 29 18.91 13.37 -13.61
CA ILE A 29 19.08 14.76 -13.16
C ILE A 29 20.51 15.27 -13.45
N VAL A 30 21.52 14.42 -13.28
CA VAL A 30 22.93 14.80 -13.46
C VAL A 30 23.31 15.02 -14.94
N ARG A 31 22.62 14.37 -15.88
CA ARG A 31 23.04 14.38 -17.29
C ARG A 31 22.62 15.62 -18.08
N GLY A 32 21.68 16.43 -17.59
CA GLY A 32 21.39 17.79 -18.09
C GLY A 32 20.76 17.90 -19.49
N ASP A 33 20.98 16.95 -20.39
CA ASP A 33 20.34 16.83 -21.71
C ASP A 33 19.43 15.60 -21.71
N PHE A 34 18.15 15.79 -21.41
CA PHE A 34 17.16 14.74 -21.59
C PHE A 34 16.82 14.64 -23.07
N SER A 35 17.25 13.57 -23.73
CA SER A 35 16.64 13.19 -24.99
C SER A 35 15.20 12.72 -24.74
N GLU A 36 14.33 12.87 -25.73
CA GLU A 36 12.95 12.37 -25.65
C GLU A 36 12.91 10.87 -25.33
N THR A 37 13.85 10.10 -25.87
CA THR A 37 14.01 8.67 -25.60
C THR A 37 14.31 8.38 -24.14
N ASP A 38 15.19 9.16 -23.50
CA ASP A 38 15.50 8.98 -22.07
C ASP A 38 14.25 9.21 -21.20
N GLY A 39 13.45 10.23 -21.53
CA GLY A 39 12.17 10.49 -20.88
C GLY A 39 11.20 9.30 -20.98
N ARG A 40 11.05 8.72 -22.18
CA ARG A 40 10.19 7.54 -22.41
C ARG A 40 10.67 6.30 -21.64
N ILE A 41 11.99 6.11 -21.53
CA ILE A 41 12.58 5.01 -20.75
C ILE A 41 12.23 5.19 -19.26
N ILE A 42 12.41 6.39 -18.71
CA ILE A 42 12.13 6.68 -17.30
C ILE A 42 10.64 6.54 -17.01
N ALA A 43 9.78 7.06 -17.89
CA ALA A 43 8.33 6.89 -17.78
C ALA A 43 7.92 5.41 -17.79
N THR A 44 8.53 4.60 -18.67
CA THR A 44 8.28 3.15 -18.73
C THR A 44 8.72 2.46 -17.45
N LEU A 45 9.90 2.80 -16.92
CA LEU A 45 10.40 2.25 -15.65
C LEU A 45 9.49 2.63 -14.47
N ALA A 46 9.04 3.88 -14.42
CA ALA A 46 8.08 4.35 -13.42
C ALA A 46 6.75 3.61 -13.54
N LEU A 47 6.25 3.41 -14.75
CA LEU A 47 5.02 2.65 -15.01
C LEU A 47 5.15 1.19 -14.55
N VAL A 48 6.24 0.50 -14.90
CA VAL A 48 6.51 -0.88 -14.47
C VAL A 48 6.58 -0.98 -12.95
N LEU A 49 7.29 -0.05 -12.29
CA LEU A 49 7.38 -0.02 -10.84
C LEU A 49 6.01 0.18 -10.19
N PHE A 50 5.22 1.09 -10.76
CA PHE A 50 3.90 1.45 -10.25
C PHE A 50 2.89 0.30 -10.41
N THR A 51 2.76 -0.26 -11.62
CA THR A 51 1.82 -1.37 -11.90
C THR A 51 2.29 -2.68 -11.26
N GLY A 52 3.61 -2.92 -11.20
CA GLY A 52 4.18 -4.04 -10.46
C GLY A 52 3.93 -3.94 -8.96
N GLY A 53 4.11 -2.74 -8.38
CA GLY A 53 3.79 -2.46 -6.98
C GLY A 53 2.30 -2.65 -6.66
N ALA A 54 1.41 -2.15 -7.52
CA ALA A 54 -0.02 -2.35 -7.40
C ALA A 54 -0.44 -3.83 -7.53
N SER A 55 0.15 -4.57 -8.46
CA SER A 55 -0.09 -6.01 -8.62
C SER A 55 0.34 -6.78 -7.38
N PHE A 56 1.53 -6.47 -6.83
CA PHE A 56 2.01 -7.09 -5.61
C PHE A 56 1.12 -6.78 -4.41
N ALA A 57 0.71 -5.51 -4.25
CA ALA A 57 -0.25 -5.12 -3.22
C ALA A 57 -1.58 -5.87 -3.37
N GLY A 58 -2.13 -5.96 -4.58
CA GLY A 58 -3.34 -6.72 -4.88
C GLY A 58 -3.23 -8.20 -4.52
N LEU A 59 -2.12 -8.86 -4.88
CA LEU A 59 -1.85 -10.25 -4.52
C LEU A 59 -1.78 -10.44 -3.01
N THR A 60 -1.08 -9.56 -2.28
CA THR A 60 -1.02 -9.67 -0.81
C THR A 60 -2.39 -9.47 -0.14
N VAL A 61 -3.29 -8.68 -0.74
CA VAL A 61 -4.68 -8.56 -0.29
C VAL A 61 -5.46 -9.86 -0.54
N VAL A 62 -5.24 -10.52 -1.68
CA VAL A 62 -5.82 -11.85 -1.98
C VAL A 62 -5.32 -12.91 -1.00
N GLU A 63 -4.03 -12.90 -0.65
CA GLU A 63 -3.45 -13.81 0.35
C GLU A 63 -4.07 -13.63 1.74
N ARG A 64 -4.58 -12.42 2.05
CA ARG A 64 -5.35 -12.14 3.27
C ARG A 64 -6.84 -12.52 3.18
N GLY A 65 -7.25 -13.22 2.12
CA GLY A 65 -8.61 -13.75 1.94
C GLY A 65 -9.58 -12.81 1.23
N GLN A 66 -9.14 -11.62 0.80
CA GLN A 66 -10.01 -10.64 0.14
C GLN A 66 -9.92 -10.76 -1.38
N ARG A 67 -10.95 -11.32 -2.01
CA ARG A 67 -10.99 -11.56 -3.47
C ARG A 67 -10.89 -10.28 -4.30
N VAL A 68 -11.29 -9.14 -3.74
CA VAL A 68 -11.23 -7.83 -4.44
C VAL A 68 -9.79 -7.43 -4.81
N GLY A 69 -8.76 -8.02 -4.17
CA GLY A 69 -7.37 -7.81 -4.57
C GLY A 69 -7.06 -8.25 -6.02
N TRP A 70 -7.83 -9.20 -6.58
CA TRP A 70 -7.73 -9.57 -7.99
C TRP A 70 -8.15 -8.43 -8.93
N ALA A 71 -9.11 -7.59 -8.52
CA ALA A 71 -9.50 -6.42 -9.31
C ALA A 71 -8.34 -5.43 -9.45
N LEU A 72 -7.53 -5.26 -8.40
CA LEU A 72 -6.33 -4.43 -8.46
C LEU A 72 -5.24 -5.04 -9.36
N VAL A 73 -5.03 -6.36 -9.32
CA VAL A 73 -4.08 -7.05 -10.22
C VAL A 73 -4.51 -6.91 -11.68
N ALA A 74 -5.79 -7.16 -11.96
CA ALA A 74 -6.35 -7.00 -13.30
C ALA A 74 -6.25 -5.54 -13.76
N GLY A 75 -6.62 -4.60 -12.90
CA GLY A 75 -6.48 -3.17 -13.14
C GLY A 75 -5.04 -2.76 -13.44
N ALA A 76 -4.06 -3.26 -12.67
CA ALA A 76 -2.65 -2.95 -12.86
C ALA A 76 -2.12 -3.46 -14.20
N THR A 77 -2.57 -4.66 -14.60
CA THR A 77 -2.25 -5.23 -15.90
C THR A 77 -2.87 -4.39 -17.02
N LEU A 78 -4.15 -4.03 -16.90
CA LEU A 78 -4.85 -3.20 -17.89
C LEU A 78 -4.25 -1.79 -17.99
N GLY A 79 -3.97 -1.14 -16.86
CA GLY A 79 -3.36 0.19 -16.84
C GLY A 79 -1.95 0.18 -17.42
N PHE A 80 -1.17 -0.89 -17.22
CA PHE A 80 0.11 -1.05 -17.92
C PHE A 80 -0.08 -1.07 -19.44
N LEU A 81 -1.03 -1.88 -19.92
CA LEU A 81 -1.32 -2.01 -21.36
C LEU A 81 -1.88 -0.74 -21.99
N LEU A 82 -2.60 0.10 -21.22
CA LEU A 82 -3.14 1.37 -21.69
C LEU A 82 -2.09 2.49 -21.70
N VAL A 83 -1.24 2.58 -20.67
CA VAL A 83 -0.30 3.69 -20.52
C VAL A 83 0.99 3.46 -21.31
N LEU A 84 1.43 2.21 -21.47
CA LEU A 84 2.68 1.91 -22.18
C LEU A 84 2.71 2.45 -23.62
N PRO A 85 1.69 2.25 -24.46
CA PRO A 85 1.74 2.75 -25.83
C PRO A 85 1.50 4.28 -25.91
N ALA A 86 0.87 4.88 -24.88
CA ALA A 86 0.80 6.34 -24.75
C ALA A 86 2.17 6.96 -24.47
N ILE A 87 3.04 6.30 -23.69
CA ILE A 87 4.43 6.75 -23.45
C ILE A 87 5.25 6.73 -24.74
N TRP A 88 5.02 5.75 -25.61
CA TRP A 88 5.83 5.56 -26.82
C TRP A 88 5.28 6.25 -28.07
N GLY A 89 4.17 6.99 -27.94
CA GLY A 89 3.58 7.73 -29.07
C GLY A 89 2.94 6.84 -30.13
N THR A 90 2.72 5.55 -29.87
CA THR A 90 2.05 4.63 -30.82
C THR A 90 0.60 5.02 -31.12
N PHE A 91 0.07 5.99 -30.40
CA PHE A 91 -1.28 6.53 -30.49
C PHE A 91 -1.32 7.97 -31.06
N GLU A 92 -0.20 8.52 -31.54
CA GLU A 92 -0.14 9.89 -32.10
C GLU A 92 -1.03 10.08 -33.34
N GLU A 93 -1.51 9.01 -33.98
CA GLU A 93 -2.48 9.06 -35.08
C GLU A 93 -3.95 9.14 -34.64
N SER A 94 -4.29 8.91 -33.35
CA SER A 94 -5.68 8.74 -32.87
C SER A 94 -6.26 9.88 -31.99
N GLY A 95 -5.50 10.94 -31.69
CA GLY A 95 -6.00 12.18 -31.05
C GLY A 95 -5.89 12.24 -29.52
N ASP A 96 -6.34 13.35 -28.90
CA ASP A 96 -6.18 13.68 -27.47
C ASP A 96 -6.74 12.62 -26.49
N SER A 97 -7.69 11.80 -26.94
CA SER A 97 -8.41 10.76 -26.17
C SER A 97 -7.48 9.72 -25.50
N ASP A 98 -6.36 9.39 -26.12
CA ASP A 98 -5.52 8.28 -25.64
C ASP A 98 -4.68 8.70 -24.43
N TRP A 99 -4.31 9.97 -24.36
CA TRP A 99 -3.63 10.56 -23.21
C TRP A 99 -4.57 10.69 -22.01
N GLU A 100 -5.82 11.06 -22.25
CA GLU A 100 -6.89 11.12 -21.26
C GLU A 100 -7.14 9.74 -20.61
N LEU A 101 -7.25 8.70 -21.44
CA LEU A 101 -7.39 7.31 -20.97
C LEU A 101 -6.19 6.85 -20.12
N ALA A 102 -4.97 7.23 -20.51
CA ALA A 102 -3.77 6.91 -19.74
C ALA A 102 -3.80 7.55 -18.34
N TRP A 103 -4.20 8.82 -18.24
CA TRP A 103 -4.34 9.51 -16.95
C TRP A 103 -5.43 8.91 -16.07
N ALA A 104 -6.58 8.59 -16.65
CA ALA A 104 -7.67 7.94 -15.92
C ALA A 104 -7.24 6.57 -15.35
N ALA A 105 -6.52 5.79 -16.17
CA ALA A 105 -5.96 4.50 -15.73
C ALA A 105 -4.96 4.66 -14.58
N LEU A 106 -4.06 5.67 -14.65
CA LEU A 106 -3.10 5.96 -13.59
C LEU A 106 -3.79 6.41 -12.30
N ALA A 107 -4.80 7.28 -12.39
CA ALA A 107 -5.56 7.77 -11.24
C ALA A 107 -6.30 6.63 -10.53
N THR A 108 -6.98 5.78 -11.31
CA THR A 108 -7.67 4.58 -10.81
C THR A 108 -6.71 3.62 -10.12
N LEU A 109 -5.53 3.39 -10.71
CA LEU A 109 -4.51 2.53 -10.12
C LEU A 109 -3.94 3.10 -8.84
N LEU A 110 -3.72 4.40 -8.78
CA LEU A 110 -3.24 5.08 -7.57
C LEU A 110 -4.25 4.92 -6.44
N ALA A 111 -5.54 5.07 -6.74
CA ALA A 111 -6.59 4.88 -5.76
C ALA A 111 -6.63 3.44 -5.21
N GLY A 112 -6.52 2.45 -6.09
CA GLY A 112 -6.44 1.04 -5.72
C GLY A 112 -5.20 0.72 -4.89
N LEU A 113 -4.04 1.30 -5.23
CA LEU A 113 -2.80 1.14 -4.48
C LEU A 113 -2.91 1.74 -3.07
N LEU A 114 -3.44 2.96 -2.93
CA LEU A 114 -3.66 3.58 -1.62
C LEU A 114 -4.62 2.76 -0.75
N TRP A 115 -5.70 2.25 -1.34
CA TRP A 115 -6.63 1.38 -0.63
C TRP A 115 -5.95 0.08 -0.16
N ALA A 116 -5.28 -0.63 -1.07
CA ALA A 116 -4.64 -1.91 -0.74
C ALA A 116 -3.56 -1.73 0.32
N THR A 117 -2.74 -0.69 0.21
CA THR A 117 -1.69 -0.40 1.18
C THR A 117 -2.24 0.02 2.55
N ALA A 118 -3.29 0.85 2.59
CA ALA A 118 -3.99 1.16 3.84
C ALA A 118 -4.57 -0.11 4.48
N TRP A 119 -5.24 -0.94 3.70
CA TRP A 119 -5.79 -2.22 4.16
C TRP A 119 -4.71 -3.18 4.71
N LEU A 120 -3.54 -3.20 4.07
CA LEU A 120 -2.43 -4.03 4.53
C LEU A 120 -1.81 -3.53 5.85
N MET A 121 -1.87 -2.23 6.10
CA MET A 121 -1.38 -1.57 7.32
C MET A 121 -2.38 -1.55 8.47
N ALA A 122 -3.68 -1.66 8.16
CA ALA A 122 -4.74 -1.68 9.16
C ALA A 122 -4.57 -2.83 10.14
N ARG A 123 -4.65 -2.47 11.43
CA ARG A 123 -4.75 -3.40 12.56
C ARG A 123 -5.81 -2.91 13.52
N GLY A 124 -6.72 -3.82 13.90
CA GLY A 124 -7.84 -3.55 14.79
C GLY A 124 -8.94 -2.70 14.16
N ALA A 125 -10.09 -2.64 14.83
CA ALA A 125 -11.30 -2.02 14.29
C ALA A 125 -11.14 -0.53 13.91
N ALA A 126 -10.28 0.22 14.59
CA ALA A 126 -9.99 1.61 14.26
C ALA A 126 -9.16 1.75 12.97
N GLY A 127 -8.16 0.86 12.80
CA GLY A 127 -7.35 0.80 11.57
C GLY A 127 -8.19 0.38 10.37
N ASP A 128 -9.09 -0.58 10.54
CA ASP A 128 -9.97 -1.04 9.46
C ASP A 128 -10.89 0.07 8.96
N ARG A 129 -11.46 0.88 9.87
CA ARG A 129 -12.29 2.04 9.51
C ARG A 129 -11.49 3.11 8.74
N LEU A 130 -10.25 3.36 9.15
CA LEU A 130 -9.36 4.30 8.45
C LEU A 130 -8.95 3.79 7.07
N ALA A 131 -8.67 2.50 6.93
CA ALA A 131 -8.37 1.90 5.63
C ALA A 131 -9.58 1.94 4.68
N LEU A 132 -10.79 1.73 5.21
CA LEU A 132 -12.03 1.92 4.45
C LEU A 132 -12.20 3.40 4.04
N ALA A 133 -11.99 4.33 4.96
CA ALA A 133 -12.05 5.76 4.66
C ALA A 133 -11.03 6.17 3.59
N ALA A 134 -9.79 5.68 3.69
CA ALA A 134 -8.74 5.90 2.70
C ALA A 134 -9.15 5.36 1.32
N GLY A 135 -9.77 4.18 1.27
CA GLY A 135 -10.28 3.60 0.03
C GLY A 135 -11.44 4.38 -0.59
N VAL A 136 -12.39 4.82 0.24
CA VAL A 136 -13.54 5.63 -0.24
C VAL A 136 -13.04 6.97 -0.76
N LEU A 137 -12.15 7.64 -0.03
CA LEU A 137 -11.57 8.92 -0.44
C LEU A 137 -10.73 8.78 -1.70
N SER A 138 -9.92 7.72 -1.81
CA SER A 138 -9.10 7.49 -2.99
C SER A 138 -9.94 7.14 -4.22
N ALA A 139 -10.98 6.31 -4.08
CA ALA A 139 -11.92 6.01 -5.15
C ALA A 139 -12.68 7.26 -5.62
N LEU A 140 -13.10 8.12 -4.69
CA LEU A 140 -13.75 9.39 -5.02
C LEU A 140 -12.77 10.34 -5.71
N ALA A 141 -11.51 10.40 -5.28
CA ALA A 141 -10.46 11.19 -5.94
C ALA A 141 -10.23 10.73 -7.38
N ALA A 142 -10.12 9.42 -7.61
CA ALA A 142 -9.97 8.86 -8.95
C ALA A 142 -11.18 9.17 -9.82
N LEU A 143 -12.41 8.96 -9.33
CA LEU A 143 -13.63 9.25 -10.07
C LEU A 143 -13.72 10.73 -10.48
N LEU A 144 -13.39 11.65 -9.57
CA LEU A 144 -13.36 13.09 -9.89
C LEU A 144 -12.26 13.43 -10.89
N THR A 145 -11.12 12.72 -10.84
CA THR A 145 -10.03 12.88 -11.81
C THR A 145 -10.47 12.40 -13.18
N ASP A 146 -11.11 11.24 -13.28
CA ASP A 146 -11.63 10.71 -14.53
C ASP A 146 -12.65 11.68 -15.12
N VAL A 147 -13.64 12.14 -14.34
CA VAL A 147 -14.62 13.12 -14.82
C VAL A 147 -13.93 14.40 -15.30
N ALA A 148 -12.96 14.92 -14.53
CA ALA A 148 -12.24 16.14 -14.89
C ALA A 148 -11.43 16.00 -16.18
N VAL A 149 -10.91 14.80 -16.46
CA VAL A 149 -10.18 14.47 -17.69
C VAL A 149 -11.10 14.55 -18.91
N TRP A 150 -12.37 14.13 -18.79
CA TRP A 150 -13.33 14.12 -19.90
C TRP A 150 -14.14 15.42 -20.04
N THR A 151 -14.04 16.35 -19.10
CA THR A 151 -14.75 17.62 -19.13
C THR A 151 -13.78 18.76 -19.43
N ASP A 152 -13.94 19.42 -20.57
CA ASP A 152 -13.17 20.62 -20.97
C ASP A 152 -13.39 21.84 -20.04
N ASP A 153 -14.29 21.71 -19.06
CA ASP A 153 -14.65 22.71 -18.10
C ASP A 153 -13.57 22.91 -17.03
N ARG A 154 -12.55 23.71 -17.38
CA ARG A 154 -11.53 24.22 -16.45
C ARG A 154 -12.10 25.27 -15.51
N TYR A 155 -13.04 24.91 -14.65
CA TYR A 155 -13.45 25.77 -13.55
C TYR A 155 -12.32 25.81 -12.49
N ASP A 156 -11.80 27.01 -12.18
CA ASP A 156 -10.68 27.24 -11.24
C ASP A 156 -10.91 26.64 -9.83
N GLY A 157 -12.17 26.35 -9.47
CA GLY A 157 -12.53 25.66 -8.22
C GLY A 157 -12.36 24.13 -8.24
N TRP A 158 -12.43 23.49 -9.41
CA TRP A 158 -12.45 22.04 -9.55
C TRP A 158 -11.09 21.42 -9.22
N GLY A 159 -10.01 22.04 -9.71
CA GLY A 159 -8.64 21.63 -9.39
C GLY A 159 -8.32 21.70 -7.89
N LYS A 160 -8.86 22.71 -7.19
CA LYS A 160 -8.67 22.87 -5.73
C LYS A 160 -9.42 21.78 -4.95
N ALA A 161 -10.65 21.46 -5.35
CA ALA A 161 -11.43 20.38 -4.75
C ALA A 161 -10.74 19.03 -4.96
N LEU A 162 -10.28 18.75 -6.18
CA LEU A 162 -9.58 17.51 -6.53
C LEU A 162 -8.27 17.34 -5.75
N ALA A 163 -7.46 18.41 -5.68
CA ALA A 163 -6.25 18.42 -4.85
C ALA A 163 -6.57 18.15 -3.38
N ALA A 164 -7.63 18.78 -2.83
CA ALA A 164 -8.04 18.56 -1.45
C ALA A 164 -8.46 17.09 -1.18
N VAL A 165 -9.21 16.45 -2.09
CA VAL A 165 -9.61 15.05 -1.92
C VAL A 165 -8.40 14.12 -1.97
N TRP A 166 -7.45 14.34 -2.90
CA TRP A 166 -6.19 13.58 -2.94
C TRP A 166 -5.38 13.75 -1.66
N ILE A 167 -5.28 14.97 -1.13
CA ILE A 167 -4.61 15.24 0.15
C ILE A 167 -5.29 14.47 1.29
N LEU A 168 -6.62 14.46 1.35
CA LEU A 168 -7.37 13.72 2.37
C LEU A 168 -7.18 12.20 2.23
N ALA A 169 -7.15 11.67 1.00
CA ALA A 169 -6.88 10.25 0.76
C ALA A 169 -5.47 9.85 1.23
N VAL A 170 -4.46 10.66 0.91
CA VAL A 170 -3.07 10.46 1.38
C VAL A 170 -2.98 10.59 2.90
N LEU A 171 -3.66 11.56 3.50
CA LEU A 171 -3.70 11.74 4.94
C LEU A 171 -4.32 10.52 5.64
N ALA A 172 -5.45 10.01 5.15
CA ALA A 172 -6.08 8.80 5.70
C ALA A 172 -5.16 7.56 5.55
N TYR A 173 -4.49 7.43 4.42
CA TYR A 173 -3.48 6.40 4.18
C TYR A 173 -2.33 6.46 5.21
N VAL A 174 -1.73 7.64 5.42
CA VAL A 174 -0.62 7.85 6.37
C VAL A 174 -1.07 7.67 7.83
N LEU A 175 -2.28 8.09 8.16
CA LEU A 175 -2.83 7.95 9.52
C LEU A 175 -3.16 6.49 9.87
N THR A 176 -3.41 5.62 8.89
CA THR A 176 -3.76 4.21 9.12
C THR A 176 -2.71 3.49 9.99
N PRO A 177 -1.41 3.42 9.62
CA PRO A 177 -0.40 2.78 10.47
C PRO A 177 -0.15 3.53 11.78
N LEU A 178 -0.33 4.86 11.82
CA LEU A 178 -0.12 5.67 13.03
C LEU A 178 -1.18 5.37 14.09
N VAL A 179 -2.45 5.43 13.71
CA VAL A 179 -3.58 5.12 14.59
C VAL A 179 -3.52 3.65 14.98
N SER A 180 -3.27 2.72 14.04
CA SER A 180 -3.12 1.31 14.38
C SER A 180 -1.99 1.07 15.38
N ARG A 181 -0.88 1.83 15.35
CA ARG A 181 0.18 1.74 16.37
C ARG A 181 -0.23 2.33 17.72
N LEU A 182 -0.95 3.45 17.72
CA LEU A 182 -1.39 4.13 18.95
C LEU A 182 -2.55 3.41 19.64
N THR A 183 -3.44 2.77 18.88
CA THR A 183 -4.60 2.03 19.39
C THR A 183 -4.33 0.54 19.57
N SER A 184 -3.19 0.04 19.09
CA SER A 184 -2.65 -1.24 19.54
C SER A 184 -2.16 -1.04 20.97
N SER A 185 -3.08 -0.83 21.91
CA SER A 185 -2.85 -1.17 23.31
C SER A 185 -2.35 -2.60 23.27
N SER A 186 -1.12 -2.84 23.75
CA SER A 186 -0.58 -4.16 23.97
C SER A 186 -1.66 -4.96 24.68
N HIS A 187 -2.45 -5.73 23.92
CA HIS A 187 -3.18 -6.81 24.51
C HIS A 187 -2.04 -7.71 24.94
N THR A 188 -1.70 -7.63 26.23
CA THR A 188 -0.92 -8.63 26.94
C THR A 188 -1.60 -9.94 26.58
N THR A 189 -1.14 -10.56 25.49
CA THR A 189 -1.72 -11.76 24.94
C THR A 189 -1.08 -12.85 25.77
N GLY A 190 -1.53 -12.87 27.02
CA GLY A 190 -1.19 -13.87 27.98
C GLY A 190 -1.76 -15.16 27.45
N ARG A 191 -0.90 -16.03 26.91
CA ARG A 191 -1.35 -17.39 26.63
C ARG A 191 -1.31 -18.14 27.95
N ILE A 192 -2.46 -18.59 28.43
CA ILE A 192 -2.52 -19.53 29.55
C ILE A 192 -1.88 -20.83 29.05
N VAL A 193 -0.71 -21.16 29.62
CA VAL A 193 0.07 -22.35 29.27
C VAL A 193 -0.31 -23.52 30.17
N ALA A 194 -0.72 -23.24 31.40
CA ALA A 194 -1.19 -24.23 32.35
C ALA A 194 -2.15 -23.60 33.36
N THR A 195 -3.04 -24.41 33.90
CA THR A 195 -3.88 -24.09 35.06
C THR A 195 -3.59 -25.12 36.14
N LEU A 196 -3.42 -24.66 37.38
CA LEU A 196 -3.24 -25.53 38.55
C LEU A 196 -4.11 -24.97 39.67
N ASP A 197 -5.16 -25.71 40.04
CA ASP A 197 -6.21 -25.26 40.95
C ASP A 197 -6.76 -23.89 40.52
N ASP A 198 -6.60 -22.86 41.36
CA ASP A 198 -7.05 -21.48 41.10
C ASP A 198 -5.96 -20.57 40.48
N VAL A 199 -4.84 -21.15 40.04
CA VAL A 199 -3.68 -20.40 39.51
C VAL A 199 -3.51 -20.65 38.01
N GLU A 200 -3.48 -19.58 37.22
CA GLU A 200 -3.22 -19.61 35.78
C GLU A 200 -1.77 -19.21 35.48
N LEU A 201 -1.02 -20.10 34.83
CA LEU A 201 0.31 -19.79 34.33
C LEU A 201 0.20 -19.10 32.96
N VAL A 202 0.44 -17.80 32.94
CA VAL A 202 0.30 -16.96 31.75
C VAL A 202 1.68 -16.63 31.19
N VAL A 203 1.92 -16.98 29.93
CA VAL A 203 3.11 -16.52 29.21
C VAL A 203 2.77 -15.25 28.44
N THR A 204 3.51 -14.19 28.75
CA THR A 204 3.51 -12.94 27.99
C THR A 204 4.85 -12.78 27.28
N THR A 205 4.82 -12.26 26.06
CA THR A 205 6.03 -11.90 25.29
C THR A 205 6.57 -10.52 25.65
N ASP A 206 5.80 -9.74 26.42
CA ASP A 206 5.98 -8.30 26.49
C ASP A 206 6.49 -7.84 27.88
N GLY A 207 6.96 -8.77 28.72
CA GLY A 207 7.67 -8.50 29.97
C GLY A 207 6.87 -7.81 31.09
N GLY A 208 5.58 -7.55 30.88
CA GLY A 208 4.77 -6.64 31.71
C GLY A 208 3.76 -7.28 32.67
N LEU A 209 3.86 -8.57 33.00
CA LEU A 209 3.00 -9.16 34.04
C LEU A 209 3.74 -9.17 35.37
N GLU A 210 3.36 -8.27 36.29
CA GLU A 210 3.71 -8.42 37.70
C GLU A 210 2.89 -9.58 38.27
N PRO A 211 3.52 -10.67 38.73
CA PRO A 211 2.80 -11.81 39.27
C PRO A 211 2.16 -11.41 40.60
N ASN A 212 0.84 -11.55 40.69
CA ASN A 212 0.10 -11.36 41.95
C ASN A 212 0.23 -12.65 42.78
N LEU A 213 1.22 -12.69 43.67
CA LEU A 213 1.53 -13.82 44.53
C LEU A 213 0.99 -13.57 45.94
N ALA A 214 0.35 -14.56 46.55
CA ALA A 214 -0.02 -14.49 47.95
C ALA A 214 1.25 -14.48 48.83
N PRO A 215 1.18 -13.94 50.07
CA PRO A 215 2.31 -13.93 50.99
C PRO A 215 2.89 -15.34 51.21
N GLY A 216 4.14 -15.55 50.77
CA GLY A 216 4.84 -16.84 50.90
C GLY A 216 4.91 -17.67 49.61
N GLU A 217 4.14 -17.33 48.58
CA GLU A 217 4.23 -17.99 47.27
C GLU A 217 5.50 -17.56 46.52
N ARG A 218 6.06 -18.48 45.73
CA ARG A 218 7.25 -18.24 44.90
C ARG A 218 7.07 -18.88 43.54
N LEU A 219 7.23 -18.09 42.48
CA LEU A 219 7.17 -18.57 41.11
C LEU A 219 8.58 -18.96 40.65
N LEU A 220 8.76 -20.23 40.26
CA LEU A 220 10.07 -20.78 39.93
C LEU A 220 10.03 -21.47 38.57
N LEU A 221 10.64 -20.84 37.57
CA LEU A 221 10.76 -21.39 36.22
C LEU A 221 12.06 -22.20 36.13
N ARG A 222 11.94 -23.52 35.95
CA ARG A 222 13.10 -24.40 35.74
C ARG A 222 13.06 -24.97 34.32
N ARG A 223 14.13 -24.71 33.56
CA ARG A 223 14.32 -25.35 32.26
C ARG A 223 14.62 -26.84 32.47
N ARG A 224 13.85 -27.73 31.84
CA ARG A 224 14.21 -29.16 31.75
C ARG A 224 15.45 -29.26 30.88
N GLY A 225 16.54 -29.74 31.47
CA GLY A 225 17.74 -30.18 30.74
C GLY A 225 17.51 -31.54 30.10
#